data_AF-A0A1I7JGQ2-F1
#
_entry.id   AF-A0A1I7JGQ2-F1
#
_cell.length_a   1.000
_cell.length_b   1.000
_cell.length_c   1.000
_cell.angle_alpha   90.00
_cell.angle_beta   90.00
_cell.angle_gamma   90.00
#
_symmetry.space_group_name_H-M   'P 1'
#
loop_
_entity.id
_entity.type
_entity.pdbx_description
1 polymer ?
#
loop_
_entity_poly.entity_id
_entity_poly.type
_entity_poly.pdbx_seq_one_letter_code
_entity_poly.pdbx_strand_id
1 'polypeptide(L)'
;MENSVKVFFDWKSNKKRKSVEEKNIDNKIVAKWDKLDVLYSFIGVYTIGIYVFYKQLCKRTAYQIKRLDNEFFSIDYLSNNYMSFPDLNEVIVKSEFISEYDSVGNVIPIWPGGEC
;
A
#
# COMPACT_ATOMS: atom_id res chain seq x y z
N MET A 1 13.44 2.84 -0.79
CA MET A 1 13.02 2.78 -2.21
C MET A 1 13.06 4.22 -2.70
N GLU A 2 13.30 4.46 -3.99
CA GLU A 2 13.11 5.81 -4.54
C GLU A 2 11.64 6.21 -4.37
N ASN A 3 11.38 7.45 -3.95
CA ASN A 3 10.03 7.96 -3.69
C ASN A 3 9.28 8.24 -5.01
N SER A 4 8.86 7.17 -5.68
CA SER A 4 8.20 7.20 -6.98
C SER A 4 7.16 6.10 -7.07
N VAL A 5 5.93 6.49 -7.48
CA VAL A 5 4.81 5.55 -7.65
C VAL A 5 5.13 4.48 -8.68
N LYS A 6 5.84 4.85 -9.76
CA LYS A 6 6.33 3.89 -10.78
C LYS A 6 7.24 2.86 -10.15
N VAL A 7 8.24 3.31 -9.39
CA VAL A 7 9.23 2.43 -8.73
C VAL A 7 8.54 1.49 -7.75
N PHE A 8 7.53 1.99 -7.02
CA PHE A 8 6.72 1.17 -6.13
C PHE A 8 5.98 0.05 -6.88
N PHE A 9 5.25 0.37 -7.96
CA PHE A 9 4.53 -0.66 -8.72
C PHE A 9 5.47 -1.64 -9.43
N ASP A 10 6.58 -1.16 -10.01
CA ASP A 10 7.63 -2.01 -10.59
C ASP A 10 8.22 -2.98 -9.55
N TRP A 11 8.42 -2.51 -8.31
CA TRP A 11 8.85 -3.35 -7.19
C TRP A 11 7.77 -4.35 -6.77
N LYS A 12 6.52 -3.91 -6.59
CA LYS A 12 5.41 -4.73 -6.07
C LYS A 12 4.99 -5.83 -7.03
N SER A 13 5.06 -5.57 -8.33
CA SER A 13 4.75 -6.57 -9.37
C SER A 13 5.84 -7.63 -9.52
N ASN A 14 7.05 -7.40 -8.99
CA ASN A 14 8.14 -8.36 -9.05
C ASN A 14 8.11 -9.35 -7.88
N LYS A 15 7.52 -10.54 -8.12
CA LYS A 15 7.40 -11.63 -7.14
C LYS A 15 8.73 -12.18 -6.58
N LYS A 16 9.88 -11.84 -7.17
CA LYS A 16 11.21 -12.27 -6.69
C LYS A 16 11.83 -11.31 -5.67
N ARG A 17 11.25 -10.12 -5.48
CA ARG A 17 11.78 -9.14 -4.53
C ARG A 17 11.18 -9.36 -3.15
N LYS A 18 12.02 -9.20 -2.12
CA LYS A 18 11.59 -9.24 -0.73
C LYS A 18 10.53 -8.17 -0.47
N SER A 19 9.51 -8.53 0.30
CA SER A 19 8.48 -7.61 0.77
C SER A 19 9.08 -6.53 1.70
N VAL A 20 8.37 -5.42 1.92
CA VAL A 20 8.86 -4.38 2.86
C VAL A 20 8.99 -4.96 4.27
N GLU A 21 8.08 -5.87 4.62
CA GLU A 21 8.04 -6.58 5.89
C GLU A 21 9.24 -7.52 6.03
N GLU A 22 9.62 -8.23 4.97
CA GLU A 22 10.81 -9.08 4.94
C GLU A 22 12.12 -8.29 4.99
N LYS A 23 12.17 -7.09 4.41
CA LYS A 23 13.34 -6.20 4.49
C LYS A 23 13.53 -5.63 5.89
N ASN A 24 12.44 -5.28 6.56
CA ASN A 24 12.44 -4.65 7.87
C ASN A 24 12.28 -5.68 9.01
N ILE A 25 12.66 -6.94 8.77
CA ILE A 25 12.58 -7.99 9.78
C ILE A 25 13.44 -7.69 11.01
N ASP A 26 14.54 -6.94 10.85
CA ASP A 26 15.43 -6.57 11.95
C ASP A 26 14.81 -5.52 12.88
N ASN A 27 13.78 -4.79 12.44
CA ASN A 27 12.97 -3.94 13.32
C ASN A 27 12.18 -4.75 14.36
N LYS A 28 12.03 -6.09 14.17
CA LYS A 28 11.53 -7.01 15.22
C LYS A 28 12.38 -6.97 16.49
N ILE A 29 13.69 -6.78 16.33
CA ILE A 29 14.67 -6.87 17.42
C ILE A 29 14.47 -5.72 18.42
N VAL A 30 14.05 -4.54 17.94
CA VAL A 30 13.73 -3.39 18.80
C VAL A 30 12.41 -3.61 19.55
N ALA A 31 11.44 -4.27 18.91
CA ALA A 31 10.12 -4.43 19.49
C ALA A 31 10.01 -5.59 20.50
N LYS A 32 10.84 -6.65 20.41
CA LYS A 32 10.76 -7.91 21.18
C LYS A 32 9.46 -8.74 20.95
N TRP A 33 8.93 -8.74 19.73
CA TRP A 33 7.73 -9.52 19.39
C TRP A 33 8.05 -10.58 18.33
N ASP A 34 7.57 -11.81 18.55
CA ASP A 34 7.83 -12.95 17.65
C ASP A 34 7.00 -12.88 16.36
N LYS A 35 5.83 -12.23 16.42
CA LYS A 35 4.92 -12.06 15.27
C LYS A 35 4.62 -10.60 14.96
N LEU A 36 4.41 -10.34 13.67
CA LEU A 36 4.19 -9.02 13.11
C LEU A 36 2.92 -8.97 12.28
N ASP A 37 2.27 -7.83 12.27
CA ASP A 37 1.12 -7.47 11.42
C ASP A 37 1.42 -6.20 10.60
N VAL A 38 0.51 -5.85 9.70
CA VAL A 38 0.63 -4.73 8.76
C VAL A 38 -0.50 -3.74 9.01
N LEU A 39 -0.20 -2.53 9.50
CA LEU A 39 -1.22 -1.52 9.88
C LEU A 39 -2.08 -1.04 8.69
N TYR A 40 -1.46 -0.71 7.55
CA TYR A 40 -2.12 -0.39 6.29
C TYR A 40 -1.37 -0.89 5.03
N SER A 41 -2.12 -1.39 4.05
CA SER A 41 -1.55 -1.68 2.73
C SER A 41 -1.40 -0.38 1.92
N PHE A 42 -0.24 -0.17 1.27
CA PHE A 42 -0.08 0.91 0.28
C PHE A 42 -1.19 0.88 -0.77
N ILE A 43 -1.58 -0.31 -1.24
CA ILE A 43 -2.67 -0.49 -2.22
C ILE A 43 -4.00 0.01 -1.65
N GLY A 44 -4.25 -0.22 -0.36
CA GLY A 44 -5.43 0.28 0.33
C GLY A 44 -5.45 1.81 0.39
N VAL A 45 -4.35 2.42 0.83
CA VAL A 45 -4.20 3.89 0.89
C VAL A 45 -4.34 4.49 -0.50
N TYR A 46 -3.69 3.91 -1.51
CA TYR A 46 -3.78 4.37 -2.89
C TYR A 46 -5.22 4.27 -3.43
N THR A 47 -5.94 3.19 -3.12
CA THR A 47 -7.36 3.03 -3.49
C THR A 47 -8.27 4.08 -2.82
N ILE A 48 -8.01 4.41 -1.55
CA ILE A 48 -8.69 5.52 -0.87
C ILE A 48 -8.40 6.83 -1.58
N GLY A 49 -7.14 7.06 -1.97
CA GLY A 49 -6.73 8.19 -2.79
C GLY A 49 -7.53 8.29 -4.10
N ILE A 50 -7.67 7.18 -4.83
CA ILE A 50 -8.48 7.16 -6.07
C ILE A 50 -9.93 7.56 -5.77
N TYR A 51 -10.52 7.09 -4.67
CA TYR A 51 -11.87 7.51 -4.28
C TYR A 51 -11.99 9.00 -3.94
N VAL A 52 -10.96 9.59 -3.32
CA VAL A 52 -10.93 11.02 -2.95
C VAL A 52 -10.77 11.91 -4.18
N PHE A 53 -9.79 11.62 -5.04
CA PHE A 53 -9.45 12.47 -6.20
C PHE A 53 -10.28 12.15 -7.45
N TYR A 54 -10.70 10.90 -7.63
CA TYR A 54 -11.39 10.40 -8.83
C TYR A 54 -12.67 9.65 -8.47
N LYS A 55 -13.48 10.25 -7.59
CA LYS A 55 -14.72 9.65 -7.06
C LYS A 55 -15.66 9.10 -8.13
N GLN A 56 -15.72 9.76 -9.29
CA GLN A 56 -16.53 9.35 -10.45
C GLN A 56 -16.17 7.98 -11.02
N LEU A 57 -14.96 7.47 -10.75
CA LEU A 57 -14.49 6.16 -11.22
C LEU A 57 -14.79 5.05 -10.20
N CYS A 58 -15.37 5.38 -9.06
CA CYS A 58 -15.48 4.51 -7.90
C CYS A 58 -16.93 4.34 -7.41
N LYS A 59 -17.20 3.17 -6.83
CA LYS A 59 -18.35 2.89 -5.98
C LYS A 59 -17.86 2.56 -4.58
N ARG A 60 -18.45 3.19 -3.56
CA ARG A 60 -18.16 2.89 -2.15
C ARG A 60 -19.33 2.10 -1.55
N THR A 61 -19.04 0.95 -0.96
CA THR A 61 -19.97 0.23 -0.09
C THR A 61 -19.71 0.61 1.37
N ALA A 62 -20.36 -0.06 2.32
CA ALA A 62 -20.08 0.16 3.74
C ALA A 62 -18.61 -0.16 4.13
N TYR A 63 -17.96 -1.07 3.40
CA TYR A 63 -16.66 -1.62 3.79
C TYR A 63 -15.60 -1.58 2.69
N GLN A 64 -15.97 -1.25 1.45
CA GLN A 64 -15.09 -1.41 0.29
C GLN A 64 -15.22 -0.25 -0.70
N ILE A 65 -14.12 0.01 -1.41
CA ILE A 65 -14.08 0.86 -2.59
C ILE A 65 -13.85 -0.06 -3.79
N LYS A 66 -14.72 0.05 -4.79
CA LYS A 66 -14.69 -0.74 -6.02
C LYS A 66 -14.74 0.19 -7.22
N ARG A 67 -14.37 -0.34 -8.38
CA ARG A 67 -14.58 0.28 -9.68
C ARG A 67 -16.08 0.28 -10.04
N LEU A 68 -16.45 1.06 -11.04
CA LEU A 68 -17.84 1.16 -11.50
C LEU A 68 -18.43 -0.16 -12.01
N ASP A 69 -17.59 -1.06 -12.52
CA ASP A 69 -17.93 -2.41 -12.98
C ASP A 69 -18.01 -3.45 -11.84
N ASN A 70 -17.96 -3.02 -10.58
CA ASN A 70 -17.92 -3.85 -9.36
C ASN A 70 -16.63 -4.65 -9.17
N GLU A 71 -15.61 -4.44 -9.98
CA GLU A 71 -14.28 -5.03 -9.78
C GLU A 71 -13.46 -4.28 -8.71
N PHE A 72 -12.51 -4.99 -8.10
CA PHE A 72 -11.56 -4.37 -7.18
C PHE A 72 -10.41 -3.69 -7.94
N PHE A 73 -9.78 -2.73 -7.28
CA PHE A 73 -8.50 -2.16 -7.72
C PHE A 73 -7.37 -3.16 -7.41
N SER A 74 -7.24 -4.19 -8.25
CA SER A 74 -6.17 -5.18 -8.12
C SER A 74 -4.79 -4.56 -8.35
N ILE A 75 -3.75 -5.23 -7.87
CA ILE A 75 -2.36 -4.80 -8.10
C ILE A 75 -2.08 -4.68 -9.61
N ASP A 76 -2.49 -5.67 -10.40
CA ASP A 76 -2.29 -5.66 -11.85
C ASP A 76 -3.03 -4.51 -12.53
N TYR A 77 -4.26 -4.19 -12.09
CA TYR A 77 -4.98 -3.04 -12.61
C TYR A 77 -4.23 -1.74 -12.28
N LEU A 78 -3.85 -1.57 -11.02
CA LEU A 78 -3.18 -0.34 -10.57
C LEU A 78 -1.80 -0.17 -11.21
N SER A 79 -0.99 -1.23 -11.32
CA SER A 79 0.32 -1.17 -11.95
C SER A 79 0.24 -0.78 -13.43
N ASN A 80 -0.84 -1.16 -14.11
CA ASN A 80 -1.05 -0.82 -15.53
C ASN A 80 -1.70 0.55 -15.73
N ASN A 81 -2.36 1.12 -14.71
CA ASN A 81 -3.19 2.31 -14.85
C ASN A 81 -2.81 3.48 -13.93
N TYR A 82 -1.77 3.37 -13.10
CA TYR A 82 -1.42 4.42 -12.13
C TYR A 82 -1.16 5.78 -12.80
N MET A 83 -0.68 5.80 -14.05
CA MET A 83 -0.45 7.04 -14.80
C MET A 83 -1.75 7.83 -15.06
N SER A 84 -2.91 7.18 -15.02
CA SER A 84 -4.23 7.83 -15.16
C SER A 84 -4.66 8.60 -13.91
N PHE A 85 -3.86 8.58 -12.84
CA PHE A 85 -4.14 9.25 -11.56
C PHE A 85 -3.05 10.28 -11.20
N PRO A 86 -2.77 11.28 -12.05
CA PRO A 86 -1.64 12.20 -11.86
C PRO A 86 -1.71 13.00 -10.55
N ASP A 87 -2.88 13.51 -10.16
CA ASP A 87 -3.03 14.32 -8.95
C ASP A 87 -2.74 13.50 -7.68
N LEU A 88 -3.22 12.25 -7.66
CA LEU A 88 -2.92 11.33 -6.58
C LEU A 88 -1.42 10.99 -6.53
N ASN A 89 -0.81 10.72 -7.67
CA ASN A 89 0.61 10.40 -7.74
C ASN A 89 1.48 11.55 -7.22
N GLU A 90 1.13 12.77 -7.61
CA GLU A 90 1.81 13.98 -7.15
C GLU A 90 1.74 14.12 -5.63
N VAL A 91 0.56 13.92 -5.03
CA VAL A 91 0.38 14.00 -3.58
C VAL A 91 1.18 12.91 -2.85
N ILE A 92 1.14 11.67 -3.34
CA ILE A 92 1.89 10.54 -2.75
C ILE A 92 3.39 10.81 -2.76
N VAL A 93 3.92 11.36 -3.86
CA VAL A 93 5.34 11.71 -3.98
C VAL A 93 5.65 12.90 -3.07
N LYS A 94 4.88 14.00 -3.12
CA LYS A 94 5.12 15.18 -2.27
C LYS A 94 5.07 14.88 -0.77
N SER A 95 4.29 13.89 -0.35
CA SER A 95 4.19 13.49 1.05
C SER A 95 5.30 12.55 1.52
N GLU A 96 6.25 12.18 0.66
CA GLU A 96 7.30 11.20 0.96
C GLU A 96 6.75 9.85 1.47
N PHE A 97 5.53 9.49 1.06
CA PHE A 97 4.85 8.35 1.66
C PHE A 97 5.53 7.02 1.33
N ILE A 98 6.11 6.88 0.13
CA ILE A 98 6.78 5.63 -0.30
C ILE A 98 8.11 5.44 0.42
N SER A 99 8.87 6.51 0.62
CA SER A 99 10.12 6.49 1.37
C SER A 99 9.88 6.15 2.85
N GLU A 100 8.85 6.73 3.47
CA GLU A 100 8.42 6.39 4.84
C GLU A 100 7.93 4.94 4.94
N TYR A 101 7.08 4.50 3.99
CA TYR A 101 6.58 3.12 3.95
C TYR A 101 7.70 2.08 3.85
N ASP A 102 8.74 2.32 3.05
CA ASP A 102 9.87 1.39 2.87
C ASP A 102 10.89 1.44 4.03
N SER A 103 11.01 2.55 4.76
CA SER A 103 12.04 2.77 5.78
C SER A 103 11.67 2.29 7.19
N VAL A 104 10.49 2.64 7.68
CA VAL A 104 10.03 2.20 9.02
C VAL A 104 9.46 0.77 8.92
N GLY A 105 8.95 0.43 7.74
CA GLY A 105 8.07 -0.70 7.54
C GLY A 105 6.71 -0.42 8.17
N ASN A 106 5.63 -0.76 7.48
CA ASN A 106 4.28 -0.65 8.02
C ASN A 106 3.97 -1.80 9.01
N VAL A 107 4.98 -2.18 9.79
CA VAL A 107 5.01 -3.42 10.55
C VAL A 107 4.71 -3.07 12.00
N ILE A 108 3.62 -3.63 12.53
CA ILE A 108 3.23 -3.50 13.93
C ILE A 108 3.34 -4.87 14.62
N PRO A 109 3.49 -4.94 15.95
CA PRO A 109 3.32 -6.21 16.66
C PRO A 109 1.89 -6.73 16.47
N ILE A 110 1.73 -8.05 16.31
CA ILE A 110 0.40 -8.68 16.38
C ILE A 110 -0.17 -8.41 17.78
N TRP A 111 -1.43 -7.98 17.83
CA TRP A 111 -2.14 -7.83 19.10
C TRP A 111 -2.25 -9.17 19.82
N PRO A 112 -2.10 -9.27 21.15
CA PRO A 112 -2.12 -10.55 21.88
C PRO A 112 -3.36 -11.44 21.67
N GLY A 113 -4.45 -10.90 21.10
CA GLY A 113 -5.67 -11.63 20.74
C GLY A 113 -5.84 -11.96 19.24
N GLY A 114 -4.84 -11.67 18.40
CA GLY A 114 -4.88 -11.96 16.96
C GLY A 114 -4.41 -13.37 16.58
N GLU A 115 -4.01 -14.18 17.55
CA GLU A 115 -3.46 -15.53 17.35
C GLU A 115 -4.49 -16.67 17.51
N CYS A 116 -5.72 -16.47 17.04
CA CYS A 116 -6.70 -17.56 16.99
C CYS A 116 -6.42 -18.52 15.83
#